data_AF-R6VXM7-F1
#
_entry.id   AF-R6VXM7-F1
#
_cell.length_a   1.000
_cell.length_b   1.000
_cell.length_c   1.000
_cell.angle_alpha   90.00
_cell.angle_beta   90.00
_cell.angle_gamma   90.00
#
_symmetry.space_group_name_H-M   'P 1'
#
loop_
_entity.id
_entity.type
_entity.pdbx_description
1 polymer ?
#
loop_
_entity_poly.entity_id
_entity_poly.type
_entity_poly.pdbx_seq_one_letter_code
_entity_poly.pdbx_strand_id
1 'polypeptide(L)'
;MGGSIRSASDVVKAVALGADACYVATAALLALGCHLCRTCQTGKCNWGIATQRPELVKRLNPDIGTERLINLMTAWKHEIMELMGGMGINSIEALRGNRLMLRGVSMTEKELEILGISHAGE
;
A
#
# COMPACT_ATOMS: atom_id res chain seq x y z
N MET A 1 -4.36 -6.63 7.04
CA MET A 1 -2.96 -6.16 7.23
C MET A 1 -2.90 -4.65 7.14
N GLY A 2 -2.36 -3.98 8.16
CA GLY A 2 -2.18 -2.53 8.17
C GLY A 2 -0.76 -2.17 8.59
N GLY A 3 -0.05 -1.43 7.76
CA GLY A 3 1.34 -1.02 8.02
C GLY A 3 2.20 -1.09 6.77
N SER A 4 2.84 0.03 6.43
CA SER A 4 3.83 0.14 5.34
C SER A 4 3.40 -0.31 3.93
N ILE A 5 2.10 -0.42 3.64
CA ILE A 5 1.59 -0.63 2.27
C ILE A 5 1.82 0.67 1.48
N ARG A 6 2.82 0.65 0.59
CA ARG A 6 3.26 1.82 -0.19
C ARG A 6 3.14 1.62 -1.69
N SER A 7 2.86 0.40 -2.13
CA SER A 7 2.72 0.03 -3.55
C SER A 7 1.66 -1.06 -3.74
N ALA A 8 1.22 -1.24 -4.99
CA ALA A 8 0.41 -2.39 -5.39
C ALA A 8 1.10 -3.73 -5.08
N SER A 9 2.43 -3.80 -5.28
CA SER A 9 3.20 -5.01 -4.99
C SER A 9 3.12 -5.45 -3.52
N ASP A 10 3.05 -4.49 -2.58
CA ASP A 10 2.89 -4.79 -1.15
C ASP A 10 1.53 -5.42 -0.87
N VAL A 11 0.47 -4.94 -1.55
CA VAL A 11 -0.88 -5.50 -1.46
C VAL A 11 -0.89 -6.94 -1.99
N VAL A 12 -0.32 -7.17 -3.17
CA VAL A 12 -0.24 -8.52 -3.78
C VAL A 12 0.49 -9.50 -2.86
N LYS A 13 1.64 -9.10 -2.31
CA LYS A 13 2.40 -9.93 -1.35
C LYS A 13 1.59 -10.23 -0.09
N ALA A 14 0.94 -9.21 0.48
CA ALA A 14 0.12 -9.40 1.69
C ALA A 14 -1.06 -10.36 1.44
N VAL A 15 -1.74 -10.23 0.30
CA VAL A 15 -2.83 -11.14 -0.09
C VAL A 15 -2.29 -12.56 -0.30
N ALA A 16 -1.18 -12.72 -1.02
CA ALA A 16 -0.54 -14.02 -1.23
C ALA A 16 -0.11 -14.71 0.08
N LEU A 17 0.26 -13.93 1.10
CA LEU A 17 0.55 -14.44 2.45
C LEU A 17 -0.70 -14.78 3.27
N GLY A 18 -1.90 -14.40 2.80
CA GLY A 18 -3.20 -14.76 3.39
C GLY A 18 -4.08 -13.59 3.83
N ALA A 19 -3.71 -12.33 3.55
CA ALA A 19 -4.52 -11.20 3.98
C ALA A 19 -5.84 -11.05 3.18
N ASP A 20 -6.95 -10.84 3.89
CA ASP A 20 -8.25 -10.52 3.27
C ASP A 20 -8.38 -9.04 2.88
N ALA A 21 -7.66 -8.16 3.58
CA ALA A 21 -7.73 -6.71 3.40
C ALA A 21 -6.39 -6.04 3.70
N CYS A 22 -6.09 -4.97 2.96
CA CYS A 22 -4.91 -4.13 3.17
C CYS A 22 -5.34 -2.69 3.47
N TYR A 23 -4.81 -2.12 4.55
CA TYR A 23 -5.07 -0.72 4.93
C TYR A 23 -3.97 0.19 4.41
N VAL A 24 -4.37 1.20 3.62
CA VAL A 24 -3.48 2.19 3.02
C VAL A 24 -3.66 3.51 3.76
N ALA A 25 -2.62 3.94 4.49
CA ALA A 25 -2.64 5.17 5.26
C ALA A 25 -1.67 6.20 4.70
N THR A 26 -0.36 5.99 4.87
CA THR A 26 0.66 6.97 4.49
C THR A 26 0.66 7.27 3.00
N ALA A 27 0.50 6.26 2.12
CA ALA A 27 0.44 6.49 0.68
C ALA A 27 -0.78 7.34 0.28
N ALA A 28 -1.94 7.11 0.90
CA ALA A 28 -3.13 7.93 0.69
C ALA A 28 -2.91 9.38 1.16
N LEU A 29 -2.27 9.58 2.33
CA LEU A 29 -1.90 10.92 2.80
C LEU A 29 -0.92 11.63 1.87
N LEU A 30 0.05 10.91 1.30
CA LEU A 30 0.97 11.46 0.30
C LEU A 30 0.22 11.93 -0.95
N ALA A 31 -0.71 11.12 -1.47
CA ALA A 31 -1.56 11.50 -2.61
C ALA A 31 -2.41 12.76 -2.32
N LEU A 32 -2.92 12.88 -1.09
CA LEU A 32 -3.63 14.08 -0.63
C LEU A 32 -2.73 15.33 -0.53
N GLY A 33 -1.41 15.18 -0.48
CA GLY A 33 -0.44 16.28 -0.41
C GLY A 33 0.40 16.33 0.88
N CYS A 34 0.47 15.25 1.65
CA CYS A 34 1.39 15.16 2.78
C CYS A 34 2.85 15.17 2.30
N HIS A 35 3.70 15.92 2.98
CA HIS A 35 5.15 15.97 2.70
C HIS A 35 5.99 15.36 3.83
N LEU A 36 5.39 14.53 4.69
CA LEU A 36 6.06 13.81 5.78
C LEU A 36 6.94 14.70 6.69
N CYS A 37 6.44 15.88 7.04
CA CYS A 37 7.13 16.83 7.94
C CYS A 37 7.25 16.36 9.41
N ARG A 38 6.52 15.30 9.81
CA ARG A 38 6.55 14.70 11.17
C ARG A 38 6.20 15.65 12.33
N THR A 39 5.37 16.65 12.06
CA THR A 39 4.88 17.60 13.08
C THR A 39 3.37 17.49 13.33
N CYS A 40 2.74 16.40 12.90
CA CYS A 40 1.28 16.21 12.96
C CYS A 40 0.72 16.42 14.38
N GLN A 41 1.42 15.91 15.40
CA GLN A 41 1.06 16.03 16.82
C GLN A 41 0.96 17.47 17.34
N THR A 42 1.58 18.43 16.65
CA THR A 42 1.57 19.85 17.06
C THR A 42 0.29 20.57 16.65
N GLY A 43 -0.53 19.96 15.78
CA GLY A 43 -1.69 20.61 15.17
C GLY A 43 -1.33 21.75 14.20
N LYS A 44 -0.04 21.90 13.85
CA LYS A 44 0.48 22.96 12.93
C LYS A 44 0.88 22.39 11.57
N CYS A 45 0.11 21.44 11.03
CA CYS A 45 0.37 20.89 9.70
C CYS A 45 0.34 21.99 8.63
N ASN A 46 1.48 22.25 7.98
CA ASN A 46 1.59 23.29 6.95
C ASN A 46 0.74 23.02 5.71
N TRP A 47 0.33 21.77 5.50
CA TRP A 47 -0.39 21.27 4.34
C TRP A 47 -1.90 21.11 4.58
N GLY A 48 -2.41 21.53 5.74
CA GLY A 48 -3.84 21.52 6.02
C GLY A 48 -4.47 20.15 6.27
N ILE A 49 -3.68 19.08 6.38
CA ILE A 49 -4.17 17.70 6.56
C ILE A 49 -4.43 17.37 8.04
N ALA A 50 -3.40 17.49 8.89
CA ALA A 50 -3.46 17.13 10.31
C ALA A 50 -3.50 18.40 11.19
N THR A 51 -4.58 19.17 11.08
CA THR A 51 -4.77 20.42 11.83
C THR A 51 -6.26 20.79 11.92
N GLN A 52 -6.66 21.37 13.05
CA GLN A 52 -8.00 21.92 13.26
C GLN A 52 -8.04 23.46 13.10
N ARG A 53 -6.90 24.08 12.76
CA ARG A 53 -6.77 25.54 12.66
C ARG A 53 -7.36 26.04 11.33
N PRO A 54 -8.43 26.88 11.33
CA PRO A 54 -9.16 27.22 10.11
C PRO A 54 -8.29 27.81 8.98
N GLU A 55 -7.27 28.58 9.31
CA GLU A 55 -6.32 29.18 8.37
C GLU A 55 -5.36 28.17 7.72
N LEU A 56 -5.11 27.03 8.39
CA LEU A 56 -4.29 25.95 7.85
C LEU A 56 -5.14 24.94 7.09
N VAL A 57 -6.34 24.60 7.57
CA VAL A 57 -7.29 23.69 6.90
C VAL A 57 -7.58 24.17 5.47
N LYS A 58 -7.78 25.48 5.29
CA LYS A 58 -8.02 26.10 3.96
C LYS A 58 -6.92 25.84 2.92
N ARG A 59 -5.73 25.38 3.33
CA ARG A 59 -4.62 25.07 2.42
C ARG A 59 -4.81 23.75 1.69
N LEU A 60 -5.63 22.84 2.22
CA LEU A 60 -5.99 21.59 1.56
C LEU A 60 -7.22 21.83 0.67
N ASN A 61 -7.10 21.60 -0.63
CA ASN A 61 -8.23 21.57 -1.54
C ASN A 61 -8.80 20.13 -1.60
N PRO A 62 -10.02 19.86 -1.09
CA PRO A 62 -10.57 18.52 -1.06
C PRO A 62 -10.86 17.91 -2.44
N ASP A 63 -11.22 18.73 -3.43
CA ASP A 63 -11.53 18.25 -4.78
C ASP A 63 -10.27 17.73 -5.47
N ILE A 64 -9.19 18.52 -5.43
CA ILE A 64 -7.88 18.12 -5.96
C ILE A 64 -7.33 16.91 -5.18
N GLY A 65 -7.48 16.89 -3.86
CA GLY A 65 -7.05 15.77 -3.01
C GLY A 65 -7.78 14.48 -3.37
N THR A 66 -9.10 14.56 -3.57
CA THR A 66 -9.94 13.44 -3.98
C THR A 66 -9.51 12.89 -5.33
N GLU A 67 -9.34 13.76 -6.33
CA GLU A 67 -8.90 13.34 -7.67
C GLU A 67 -7.55 12.61 -7.63
N ARG A 68 -6.58 13.15 -6.89
CA ARG A 68 -5.26 12.51 -6.73
C ARG A 68 -5.34 11.16 -6.04
N LEU A 69 -6.18 11.04 -5.02
CA LEU A 69 -6.38 9.77 -4.31
C LEU A 69 -7.04 8.73 -5.21
N ILE A 70 -8.06 9.12 -5.99
CA ILE A 70 -8.70 8.26 -7.00
C ILE A 70 -7.68 7.77 -8.03
N ASN A 71 -6.83 8.68 -8.53
CA ASN A 71 -5.79 8.33 -9.49
C ASN A 71 -4.80 7.30 -8.92
N LEU A 72 -4.36 7.47 -7.66
CA LEU A 72 -3.49 6.49 -6.99
C LEU A 72 -4.16 5.12 -6.88
N MET A 73 -5.40 5.07 -6.38
CA MET A 73 -6.11 3.79 -6.18
C MET A 73 -6.43 3.10 -7.52
N THR A 74 -6.72 3.88 -8.55
CA THR A 74 -6.97 3.36 -9.91
C THR A 74 -5.69 2.81 -10.52
N ALA A 75 -4.57 3.52 -10.41
CA ALA A 75 -3.26 3.03 -10.85
C ALA A 75 -2.88 1.73 -10.15
N TRP A 76 -3.04 1.67 -8.82
CA TRP A 76 -2.77 0.43 -8.07
C TRP A 76 -3.69 -0.72 -8.47
N LYS A 77 -4.96 -0.46 -8.76
CA LYS A 77 -5.87 -1.49 -9.28
C LYS A 77 -5.33 -2.08 -10.59
N HIS A 78 -4.90 -1.24 -11.53
CA HIS A 78 -4.32 -1.71 -12.79
C HIS A 78 -3.02 -2.49 -12.56
N GLU A 79 -2.11 -1.98 -11.73
CA GLU A 79 -0.85 -2.65 -11.42
C GLU A 79 -1.07 -4.01 -10.73
N ILE A 80 -2.04 -4.12 -9.81
CA ILE A 80 -2.43 -5.41 -9.20
C ILE A 80 -2.92 -6.39 -10.27
N MET A 81 -3.76 -5.94 -11.20
CA MET A 81 -4.25 -6.77 -12.30
C MET A 81 -3.12 -7.22 -13.23
N GLU A 82 -2.16 -6.35 -13.52
CA GLU A 82 -0.98 -6.68 -14.33
C GLU A 82 -0.08 -7.70 -13.64
N LEU A 83 0.21 -7.51 -12.34
CA LEU A 83 0.99 -8.45 -11.54
C LEU A 83 0.32 -9.82 -11.47
N MET A 84 -0.99 -9.85 -11.19
CA MET A 84 -1.76 -11.10 -11.16
C MET A 84 -1.83 -11.77 -12.54
N GLY A 85 -2.03 -10.99 -13.60
CA GLY A 85 -2.03 -11.48 -14.97
C GLY A 85 -0.69 -12.10 -15.38
N GLY A 86 0.43 -11.49 -14.96
CA GLY A 86 1.77 -12.05 -15.15
C GLY A 86 1.99 -13.38 -14.44
N MET A 87 1.25 -13.66 -13.37
CA MET A 87 1.24 -14.94 -12.64
C MET A 87 0.20 -15.93 -13.20
N GLY A 88 -0.60 -15.54 -14.19
CA GLY A 88 -1.70 -16.36 -14.71
C GLY A 88 -2.91 -16.46 -13.77
N ILE A 89 -3.05 -15.54 -12.82
CA ILE A 89 -4.14 -15.51 -11.84
C ILE A 89 -5.21 -14.52 -12.27
N ASN A 90 -6.46 -14.97 -12.31
CA ASN A 90 -7.62 -14.19 -12.79
C ASN A 90 -8.57 -13.71 -11.67
N SER A 91 -8.32 -14.06 -10.41
CA SER A 91 -9.13 -13.64 -9.26
C SER A 91 -8.25 -13.38 -8.04
N ILE A 92 -8.63 -12.39 -7.23
CA ILE A 92 -7.88 -12.05 -6.02
C ILE A 92 -8.00 -13.17 -4.96
N GLU A 93 -9.12 -13.90 -4.98
CA GLU A 93 -9.40 -15.06 -4.14
C GLU A 93 -8.43 -16.21 -4.42
N ALA A 94 -8.09 -16.46 -5.69
CA ALA A 94 -7.11 -17.48 -6.06
C ALA A 94 -5.67 -17.11 -5.67
N LEU A 95 -5.37 -15.82 -5.50
CA LEU A 95 -4.09 -15.36 -4.96
C LEU A 95 -4.03 -15.52 -3.44
N ARG A 96 -5.15 -15.39 -2.74
CA ARG A 96 -5.18 -15.33 -1.27
C ARG A 96 -4.58 -16.61 -0.65
N GLY A 97 -3.49 -16.47 0.09
CA GLY A 97 -2.78 -17.60 0.71
C GLY A 97 -1.96 -18.45 -0.28
N ASN A 98 -1.94 -18.11 -1.56
CA ASN A 98 -1.16 -18.81 -2.58
C ASN A 98 0.31 -18.38 -2.53
N ARG A 99 1.03 -18.92 -1.53
CA ARG A 99 2.45 -18.66 -1.27
C ARG A 99 3.39 -19.15 -2.38
N LEU A 100 2.93 -20.05 -3.26
CA LEU A 100 3.72 -20.54 -4.40
C LEU A 100 4.08 -19.43 -5.39
N MET A 101 3.35 -18.32 -5.36
CA MET A 101 3.61 -17.15 -6.20
C MET A 101 4.63 -16.18 -5.61
N LEU A 102 5.16 -16.46 -4.41
CA LEU A 102 6.18 -15.65 -3.76
C LEU A 102 7.52 -16.38 -3.77
N ARG A 103 8.59 -15.59 -3.93
CA ARG A 103 9.97 -16.06 -3.75
C ARG A 103 10.72 -15.10 -2.85
N GLY A 104 11.42 -15.65 -1.87
CA GLY A 104 12.29 -14.87 -0.99
C GLY A 104 13.61 -14.56 -1.68
N VAL A 105 14.07 -13.32 -1.54
CA VAL A 105 15.39 -12.88 -2.01
C VAL A 105 16.12 -12.33 -0.80
N SER A 106 17.35 -12.81 -0.56
CA SER A 106 18.17 -12.38 0.59
C SER A 106 17.48 -12.59 1.94
N MET A 107 16.70 -13.67 2.06
CA MET A 107 16.05 -14.08 3.30
C MET A 107 16.78 -15.29 3.90
N THR A 108 16.82 -15.36 5.22
CA THR A 108 17.34 -16.53 5.95
C THR A 108 16.40 -17.72 5.82
N GLU A 109 16.92 -18.94 5.98
CA GLU A 109 16.09 -20.16 5.97
C GLU A 109 14.92 -20.09 6.94
N LYS A 110 15.16 -19.54 8.14
CA LYS A 110 14.11 -19.36 9.15
C LYS A 110 13.01 -18.41 8.71
N GLU A 111 13.34 -17.33 7.99
CA GLU A 111 12.32 -16.40 7.47
C GLU A 111 11.49 -17.04 6.36
N LEU A 112 12.13 -17.82 5.47
CA LEU A 112 11.45 -18.58 4.43
C LEU A 112 10.48 -19.61 5.03
N GLU A 113 10.91 -20.32 6.06
CA GLU A 113 10.10 -21.30 6.80
C GLU A 113 8.88 -20.62 7.46
N ILE A 114 9.10 -19.52 8.18
CA ILE A 114 8.01 -18.76 8.84
C ILE A 114 6.98 -18.27 7.83
N LEU A 115 7.43 -17.77 6.68
CA LEU A 115 6.54 -17.25 5.64
C LEU A 115 5.94 -18.34 4.77
N GLY A 116 6.51 -19.55 4.78
CA GLY A 116 6.11 -20.67 3.93
C GLY A 116 6.34 -20.41 2.44
N ILE A 117 7.47 -19.80 2.09
CA ILE A 117 7.85 -19.45 0.69
C ILE A 117 9.23 -20.01 0.34
N SER A 118 9.46 -20.31 -0.94
CA SER A 118 10.76 -20.82 -1.44
C SER A 118 11.75 -19.68 -1.77
N HIS A 119 13.04 -19.99 -1.86
CA HIS A 119 14.07 -19.03 -2.28
C HIS A 119 13.99 -18.77 -3.79
N ALA A 120 14.34 -17.56 -4.24
CA ALA A 120 14.47 -17.27 -5.68
C ALA A 120 15.68 -18.01 -6.29
N GLY A 121 15.43 -18.91 -7.24
CA GLY A 121 16.46 -19.71 -7.90
C GLY A 121 16.38 -21.22 -7.65
N GLU A 122 15.46 -21.65 -6.78
CA GLU A 122 14.96 -23.03 -6.72
C GLU A 122 13.82 -23.26 -7.72
#